data_AF-A0A0R1RQY4-F1
#
_entry.id   AF-A0A0R1RQY4-F1
#
_cell.length_a   1.000
_cell.length_b   1.000
_cell.length_c   1.000
_cell.angle_alpha   90.00
_cell.angle_beta   90.00
_cell.angle_gamma   90.00
#
_symmetry.space_group_name_H-M   'P 1'
#
loop_
_entity.id
_entity.type
_entity.pdbx_description
1 polymer ?
#
loop_
_entity_poly.entity_id
_entity_poly.type
_entity_poly.pdbx_seq_one_letter_code
_entity_poly.pdbx_strand_id
1 'polypeptide(L)'
;MALTYNDVDLKNNTIDIKRTRLYRKEKGELFNTVILDDPKTKASIRQLHMTQRLKEALLDQFEIFSDERKVVTLNTSNEIKEDDFIFRYSASQKYIGKTIRDRTTNGAFERIRLNAGLPKIKIHDLRHTHAVFMRESGAPLEDVQDTLGHSSIESTQIYAKTTPKIIERASKQYENYVNKKSN
;
A
#
# COMPACT_ATOMS: atom_id res chain seq x y z
N MET A 1 -7.03 1.82 5.84
CA MET A 1 -7.55 1.49 4.49
C MET A 1 -8.42 2.65 4.04
N ALA A 2 -7.80 3.72 3.54
CA ALA A 2 -8.45 5.00 3.25
C ALA A 2 -8.41 5.39 1.75
N LEU A 3 -7.86 4.50 0.92
CA LEU A 3 -7.63 4.74 -0.50
C LEU A 3 -8.94 4.66 -1.28
N THR A 4 -9.16 5.63 -2.16
CA THR A 4 -10.32 5.69 -3.07
C THR A 4 -9.87 5.59 -4.53
N TYR A 5 -10.81 5.31 -5.45
CA TYR A 5 -10.49 5.28 -6.88
C TYR A 5 -10.02 6.64 -7.42
N ASN A 6 -10.46 7.75 -6.81
CA ASN A 6 -9.98 9.10 -7.15
C ASN A 6 -8.51 9.34 -6.78
N ASP A 7 -7.92 8.48 -5.95
CA ASP A 7 -6.49 8.54 -5.63
C ASP A 7 -5.62 7.79 -6.65
N VAL A 8 -6.21 7.07 -7.62
CA VAL A 8 -5.50 6.25 -8.60
C VAL A 8 -5.54 6.91 -9.97
N ASP A 9 -4.36 7.23 -10.50
CA ASP A 9 -4.20 7.72 -11.86
C ASP A 9 -3.60 6.62 -12.75
N LEU A 10 -4.46 5.93 -13.49
CA LEU A 10 -4.06 4.84 -14.38
C LEU A 10 -3.28 5.33 -15.62
N LYS A 11 -3.42 6.61 -15.99
CA LYS A 11 -2.75 7.21 -17.14
C LYS A 11 -1.29 7.51 -16.80
N ASN A 12 -1.07 8.17 -15.66
CA ASN A 12 0.26 8.48 -15.16
C ASN A 12 0.88 7.33 -14.35
N ASN A 13 0.10 6.27 -14.11
CA ASN A 13 0.50 5.07 -13.37
C ASN A 13 0.94 5.39 -11.92
N THR A 14 0.16 6.25 -11.26
CA THR A 14 0.44 6.72 -9.89
C THR A 14 -0.73 6.51 -8.93
N ILE A 15 -0.41 6.46 -7.64
CA ILE A 15 -1.36 6.44 -6.52
C ILE A 15 -1.00 7.55 -5.54
N ASP A 16 -1.99 8.35 -5.18
CA ASP A 16 -1.84 9.42 -4.20
C ASP A 16 -2.25 8.95 -2.79
N ILE A 17 -1.30 8.92 -1.87
CA ILE A 17 -1.56 8.65 -0.46
C ILE A 17 -1.73 9.99 0.27
N LYS A 18 -2.98 10.44 0.42
CA LYS A 18 -3.31 11.76 0.99
C LYS A 18 -4.05 11.72 2.32
N ARG A 19 -4.52 10.54 2.75
CA ARG A 19 -5.43 10.39 3.90
C ARG A 19 -5.20 9.10 4.67
N THR A 20 -5.57 9.12 5.95
CA THR A 20 -5.58 7.94 6.81
C THR A 20 -6.99 7.68 7.35
N ARG A 21 -7.26 6.44 7.75
CA ARG A 21 -8.54 6.03 8.34
C ARG A 21 -8.35 5.80 9.84
N LEU A 22 -9.18 6.45 10.66
CA LEU A 22 -9.10 6.42 12.12
C LEU A 22 -10.08 5.42 12.73
N TYR A 23 -9.76 4.12 12.65
CA TYR A 23 -10.59 3.05 13.23
C TYR A 23 -10.92 3.22 14.72
N ARG A 24 -10.08 3.93 15.50
CA ARG A 24 -10.33 4.17 16.92
C ARG A 24 -11.54 5.07 17.17
N LYS A 25 -11.87 5.96 16.22
CA LYS A 25 -13.02 6.88 16.27
C LYS A 25 -14.31 6.24 15.73
N GLU A 26 -14.23 5.12 15.02
CA GLU A 26 -15.36 4.38 14.44
C GLU A 26 -16.06 3.51 15.51
N LYS A 27 -16.57 4.13 16.57
CA LYS A 27 -17.21 3.47 17.72
C LYS A 27 -18.44 4.25 18.19
N GLY A 28 -19.31 3.58 18.95
CA GLY A 28 -20.54 4.19 19.47
C GLY A 28 -21.45 4.63 18.32
N GLU A 29 -21.86 5.89 18.33
CA GLU A 29 -22.69 6.50 17.28
C GLU A 29 -22.02 6.49 15.90
N LEU A 30 -20.67 6.41 15.86
CA LEU A 30 -19.87 6.40 14.63
C LEU A 30 -19.48 4.98 14.18
N PHE A 31 -20.09 3.93 14.73
CA PHE A 31 -19.69 2.53 14.48
C PHE A 31 -19.79 2.06 13.01
N ASN A 32 -20.59 2.74 12.19
CA ASN A 32 -20.73 2.43 10.75
C ASN A 32 -20.27 3.57 9.84
N THR A 33 -19.49 4.52 10.36
CA THR A 33 -18.93 5.59 9.54
C THR A 33 -17.45 5.34 9.29
N VAL A 34 -16.95 5.82 8.15
CA VAL A 34 -15.51 5.84 7.86
C VAL A 34 -14.99 7.20 8.30
N ILE A 35 -14.14 7.21 9.32
CA ILE A 35 -13.55 8.46 9.81
C ILE A 35 -12.18 8.64 9.16
N LEU A 36 -12.06 9.68 8.34
CA LEU A 36 -10.82 10.06 7.69
C LEU A 36 -10.12 11.17 8.47
N ASP A 37 -8.80 11.19 8.37
CA ASP A 37 -7.95 12.22 8.94
C ASP A 37 -6.79 12.49 7.98
N ASP A 38 -6.23 13.68 8.11
CA ASP A 38 -5.03 14.02 7.38
C ASP A 38 -3.85 13.23 7.96
N PRO A 39 -2.87 12.83 7.12
CA PRO A 39 -1.71 12.14 7.60
C PRO A 39 -0.96 13.01 8.62
N LYS A 40 -0.52 12.39 9.72
CA LYS A 40 0.13 13.08 10.86
C LYS A 40 1.33 13.94 10.48
N THR A 41 1.98 13.66 9.34
CA THR A 41 3.16 14.38 8.86
C THR A 41 3.02 14.65 7.37
N LYS A 42 3.58 15.78 6.90
CA LYS A 42 3.66 16.09 5.45
C LYS A 42 4.33 14.97 4.66
N ALA A 43 5.36 14.33 5.24
CA ALA A 43 6.06 13.19 4.63
C ALA A 43 5.16 11.97 4.36
N SER A 44 4.03 11.85 5.07
CA SER A 44 3.07 10.77 4.84
C SER A 44 2.18 11.04 3.62
N ILE A 45 2.06 12.30 3.18
CA ILE A 45 1.40 12.69 1.93
C ILE A 45 2.40 12.48 0.80
N ARG A 46 2.12 11.52 -0.09
CA ARG A 46 3.05 11.13 -1.15
C ARG A 46 2.34 10.54 -2.35
N GLN A 47 3.02 10.57 -3.48
CA GLN A 47 2.62 9.88 -4.69
C GLN A 47 3.52 8.67 -4.91
N LEU A 48 2.93 7.52 -5.25
CA LEU A 48 3.63 6.27 -5.51
C LEU A 48 3.45 5.88 -6.96
N HIS A 49 4.50 5.43 -7.63
CA HIS A 49 4.39 4.79 -8.93
C HIS A 49 3.98 3.33 -8.78
N MET A 50 2.98 2.91 -9.54
CA MET A 50 2.51 1.54 -9.50
C MET A 50 3.42 0.63 -10.31
N THR A 51 3.65 -0.59 -9.81
CA THR A 51 4.14 -1.66 -10.68
C THR A 51 2.99 -2.14 -11.57
N GLN A 52 3.32 -2.76 -12.70
CA GLN A 52 2.31 -3.34 -13.59
C GLN A 52 1.39 -4.33 -12.84
N ARG A 53 1.97 -5.16 -11.97
CA ARG A 53 1.23 -6.11 -11.13
C ARG A 53 0.24 -5.43 -10.19
N LEU A 54 0.59 -4.27 -9.63
CA LEU A 54 -0.32 -3.51 -8.78
C LEU A 54 -1.45 -2.87 -9.60
N LYS A 55 -1.12 -2.35 -10.79
CA LYS A 55 -2.12 -1.79 -11.71
C LYS A 55 -3.16 -2.83 -12.11
N GLU A 56 -2.72 -4.03 -12.50
CA GLU A 56 -3.59 -5.16 -12.84
C GLU A 56 -4.48 -5.55 -11.64
N ALA A 57 -3.90 -5.71 -10.46
CA ALA A 57 -4.68 -6.03 -9.26
C ALA A 57 -5.75 -4.97 -8.91
N LEU A 58 -5.50 -3.69 -9.21
CA LEU A 58 -6.47 -2.62 -9.02
C LEU A 58 -7.58 -2.65 -10.07
N LEU A 59 -7.26 -3.03 -11.31
CA LEU A 59 -8.24 -3.22 -12.38
C LEU A 59 -9.14 -4.42 -12.06
N ASP A 60 -8.58 -5.57 -11.68
CA ASP A 60 -9.34 -6.75 -11.25
C ASP A 60 -10.28 -6.39 -10.08
N GLN A 61 -9.77 -5.64 -9.11
CA GLN A 61 -10.55 -5.17 -7.97
C GLN A 61 -11.67 -4.21 -8.40
N PHE A 62 -11.43 -3.36 -9.39
CA PHE A 62 -12.46 -2.48 -9.95
C PHE A 62 -13.55 -3.29 -10.65
N GLU A 63 -13.18 -4.26 -11.49
CA GLU A 63 -14.11 -5.14 -12.21
C GLU A 63 -15.04 -5.91 -11.27
N ILE A 64 -14.55 -6.38 -10.12
CA ILE A 64 -15.39 -7.07 -9.11
C ILE A 64 -16.62 -6.24 -8.68
N PHE A 65 -16.50 -4.91 -8.66
CA PHE A 65 -17.56 -4.01 -8.17
C PHE A 65 -18.20 -3.15 -9.27
N SER A 66 -17.64 -3.18 -10.47
CA SER A 66 -18.15 -2.45 -11.62
C SER A 66 -19.17 -3.29 -12.36
N ASP A 67 -20.45 -2.99 -12.13
CA ASP A 67 -21.53 -3.49 -12.99
C ASP A 67 -21.32 -2.98 -14.42
N GLU A 68 -21.49 -3.82 -15.44
CA GLU A 68 -21.22 -3.48 -16.86
C GLU A 68 -21.97 -2.23 -17.38
N ARG A 69 -22.99 -1.73 -16.67
CA ARG A 69 -23.88 -0.63 -17.13
C ARG A 69 -24.40 0.31 -16.02
N LYS A 70 -23.61 0.67 -15.02
CA LYS A 70 -24.02 1.78 -14.13
C LYS A 70 -23.58 3.12 -14.71
N VAL A 71 -24.58 3.90 -15.14
CA VAL A 71 -24.44 5.33 -15.44
C VAL A 71 -23.72 6.00 -14.27
N VAL A 72 -22.48 6.43 -14.49
CA VAL A 72 -21.72 7.18 -13.50
C VAL A 72 -22.35 8.55 -13.41
N THR A 73 -22.97 8.85 -12.27
CA THR A 73 -23.32 10.25 -11.96
C THR A 73 -22.00 10.98 -11.75
N LEU A 74 -21.74 12.02 -12.53
CA LEU A 74 -20.63 12.94 -12.25
C LEU A 74 -20.94 13.60 -10.91
N ASN A 75 -20.37 13.08 -9.82
CA ASN A 75 -20.43 13.73 -8.51
C ASN A 75 -19.74 15.09 -8.64
N THR A 76 -20.53 16.15 -8.59
CA THR A 76 -20.04 17.53 -8.43
C THR A 76 -19.82 17.88 -6.95
N SER A 77 -20.14 16.97 -6.03
CA SER A 77 -19.87 17.13 -4.60
C SER A 77 -18.51 16.57 -4.21
N ASN A 78 -17.81 17.25 -3.30
CA ASN A 78 -16.54 16.80 -2.70
C ASN A 78 -16.73 15.71 -1.63
N GLU A 79 -17.91 15.09 -1.56
CA GLU A 79 -18.22 14.09 -0.53
C GLU A 79 -17.75 12.71 -0.97
N ILE A 80 -16.93 12.05 -0.15
CA ILE A 80 -16.47 10.68 -0.39
C ILE A 80 -17.57 9.71 0.04
N LYS A 81 -18.08 8.93 -0.91
CA LYS A 81 -19.10 7.91 -0.70
C LYS A 81 -18.46 6.55 -0.41
N GLU A 82 -19.27 5.61 0.10
CA GLU A 82 -18.77 4.29 0.48
C GLU A 82 -18.24 3.47 -0.72
N ASP A 83 -18.83 3.67 -1.91
CA ASP A 83 -18.45 3.02 -3.17
C ASP A 83 -17.19 3.60 -3.82
N ASP A 84 -16.72 4.78 -3.38
CA ASP A 84 -15.46 5.36 -3.83
C ASP A 84 -14.23 4.60 -3.28
N PHE A 85 -14.39 3.85 -2.18
CA PHE A 85 -13.27 3.15 -1.54
C PHE A 85 -12.86 1.87 -2.27
N ILE A 86 -11.55 1.63 -2.37
CA ILE A 86 -11.00 0.43 -3.04
C ILE A 86 -11.12 -0.82 -2.16
N PHE A 87 -10.90 -0.66 -0.85
CA PHE A 87 -10.88 -1.77 0.11
C PHE A 87 -12.29 -2.08 0.61
N ARG A 88 -13.02 -2.90 -0.15
CA ARG A 88 -14.38 -3.33 0.13
C ARG A 88 -14.48 -4.86 0.25
N TYR A 89 -15.49 -5.34 0.98
CA TYR A 89 -15.77 -6.78 1.01
C TYR A 89 -16.31 -7.24 -0.34
N SER A 90 -15.65 -8.18 -1.00
CA SER A 90 -16.13 -8.81 -2.23
C SER A 90 -16.87 -10.13 -1.98
N ALA A 91 -16.43 -10.92 -1.00
CA ALA A 91 -16.93 -12.29 -0.80
C ALA A 91 -17.97 -12.44 0.33
N SER A 92 -18.17 -11.41 1.16
CA SER A 92 -19.08 -11.51 2.32
C SER A 92 -20.50 -11.16 1.93
N GLN A 93 -21.42 -12.12 1.88
CA GLN A 93 -22.83 -11.88 1.55
C GLN A 93 -23.47 -10.76 2.38
N LYS A 94 -23.17 -10.69 3.68
CA LYS A 94 -23.73 -9.66 4.59
C LYS A 94 -23.14 -8.26 4.42
N TYR A 95 -21.91 -8.17 3.89
CA TYR A 95 -21.12 -6.93 3.90
C TYR A 95 -20.61 -6.54 2.51
N ILE A 96 -21.09 -7.20 1.46
CA ILE A 96 -20.62 -7.01 0.08
C ILE A 96 -20.69 -5.54 -0.31
N GLY A 97 -19.63 -5.03 -0.93
CA GLY A 97 -19.49 -3.61 -1.31
C GLY A 97 -19.25 -2.65 -0.15
N LYS A 98 -19.34 -3.07 1.12
CA LYS A 98 -19.03 -2.21 2.26
C LYS A 98 -17.53 -2.11 2.50
N THR A 99 -17.09 -1.01 3.11
CA THR A 99 -15.68 -0.82 3.45
C THR A 99 -15.18 -1.83 4.49
N ILE A 100 -13.96 -2.32 4.30
CA ILE A 100 -13.37 -3.32 5.20
C ILE A 100 -13.11 -2.71 6.59
N ARG A 101 -13.56 -3.40 7.64
CA ARG A 101 -13.33 -3.03 9.04
C ARG A 101 -11.94 -3.43 9.53
N ASP A 102 -11.38 -2.67 10.48
CA ASP A 102 -10.03 -2.82 11.04
C ASP A 102 -9.57 -4.28 11.26
N ARG A 103 -10.34 -5.05 12.04
CA ARG A 103 -9.97 -6.41 12.44
C ARG A 103 -10.04 -7.43 11.32
N THR A 104 -10.75 -7.13 10.24
CA THR A 104 -11.00 -8.07 9.15
C THR A 104 -9.71 -8.44 8.45
N THR A 105 -8.86 -7.46 8.17
CA THR A 105 -7.62 -7.67 7.41
C THR A 105 -6.63 -8.49 8.22
N ASN A 106 -6.52 -8.23 9.52
CA ASN A 106 -5.70 -9.07 10.42
C ASN A 106 -6.24 -10.50 10.48
N GLY A 107 -7.55 -10.68 10.66
CA GLY A 107 -8.15 -12.03 10.68
C GLY A 107 -8.00 -12.78 9.36
N ALA A 108 -8.15 -12.10 8.22
CA ALA A 108 -7.94 -12.68 6.90
C ALA A 108 -6.48 -13.05 6.68
N PHE A 109 -5.55 -12.18 7.06
CA PHE A 109 -4.13 -12.43 6.96
C PHE A 109 -3.70 -13.63 7.81
N GLU A 110 -4.17 -13.75 9.05
CA GLU A 110 -3.87 -14.91 9.90
C GLU A 110 -4.34 -16.22 9.29
N ARG A 111 -5.54 -16.25 8.67
CA ARG A 111 -6.03 -17.45 7.96
C ARG A 111 -5.14 -17.79 6.76
N ILE A 112 -4.80 -16.79 5.94
CA ILE A 112 -3.92 -16.99 4.78
C ILE A 112 -2.54 -17.49 5.23
N ARG A 113 -1.99 -16.89 6.29
CA ARG A 113 -0.70 -17.26 6.87
C ARG A 113 -0.68 -18.72 7.34
N LEU A 114 -1.71 -19.15 8.07
CA LEU A 114 -1.85 -20.54 8.53
C LEU A 114 -1.98 -21.51 7.36
N ASN A 115 -2.82 -21.18 6.37
CA ASN A 115 -3.00 -22.02 5.17
C ASN A 115 -1.73 -22.13 4.32
N ALA A 116 -0.90 -21.09 4.31
CA ALA A 116 0.39 -21.08 3.63
C ALA A 116 1.52 -21.75 4.43
N GLY A 117 1.24 -22.25 5.65
CA GLY A 117 2.26 -22.87 6.51
C GLY A 117 3.34 -21.91 7.01
N LEU A 118 3.06 -20.60 7.04
CA LEU A 118 4.03 -19.58 7.40
C LEU A 118 4.18 -19.44 8.93
N PRO A 119 5.37 -19.05 9.44
CA PRO A 119 5.56 -18.73 10.85
C PRO A 119 4.70 -17.55 11.28
N LYS A 120 4.68 -17.24 12.59
CA LYS A 120 3.87 -16.14 13.13
C LYS A 120 4.43 -14.78 12.70
N ILE A 121 3.94 -14.30 11.56
CA ILE A 121 4.14 -12.95 11.01
C ILE A 121 2.82 -12.18 11.07
N LYS A 122 2.91 -10.85 11.15
CA LYS A 122 1.78 -9.92 11.18
C LYS A 122 1.65 -9.22 9.83
N ILE A 123 0.49 -8.65 9.55
CA ILE A 123 0.25 -7.97 8.26
C ILE A 123 1.22 -6.80 8.00
N HIS A 124 1.70 -6.12 9.04
CA HIS A 124 2.68 -5.05 8.88
C HIS A 124 4.06 -5.56 8.46
N ASP A 125 4.37 -6.84 8.68
CA ASP A 125 5.62 -7.46 8.21
C ASP A 125 5.69 -7.50 6.68
N LEU A 126 4.55 -7.40 5.98
CA LEU A 126 4.52 -7.20 4.53
C LEU A 126 5.15 -5.87 4.13
N ARG A 127 4.95 -4.80 4.91
CA ARG A 127 5.58 -3.49 4.68
C ARG A 127 7.09 -3.55 4.92
N HIS A 128 7.54 -4.32 5.91
CA HIS A 128 8.96 -4.64 6.10
C HIS A 128 9.53 -5.39 4.90
N THR A 129 8.84 -6.43 4.44
CA THR A 129 9.26 -7.23 3.28
C THR A 129 9.38 -6.37 2.02
N HIS A 130 8.42 -5.46 1.80
CA HIS A 130 8.46 -4.52 0.68
C HIS A 130 9.70 -3.62 0.69
N ALA A 131 10.06 -3.08 1.86
CA ALA A 131 11.25 -2.25 2.02
C ALA A 131 12.56 -3.03 1.75
N VAL A 132 12.66 -4.24 2.28
CA VAL A 132 13.81 -5.13 2.02
C VAL A 132 13.93 -5.43 0.53
N PHE A 133 12.82 -5.78 -0.13
CA PHE A 133 12.83 -6.10 -1.56
C PHE A 133 13.27 -4.93 -2.43
N MET A 134 12.84 -3.70 -2.12
CA MET A 134 13.33 -2.51 -2.83
C MET A 134 14.84 -2.32 -2.65
N ARG A 135 15.37 -2.53 -1.44
CA ARG A 135 16.82 -2.43 -1.21
C ARG A 135 17.61 -3.51 -1.95
N GLU A 136 17.11 -4.74 -1.93
CA GLU A 136 17.71 -5.87 -2.65
C GLU A 136 17.66 -5.65 -4.17
N SER A 137 16.61 -5.01 -4.69
CA SER A 137 16.49 -4.69 -6.12
C SER A 137 17.41 -3.56 -6.58
N GLY A 138 18.08 -2.87 -5.66
CA GLY A 138 19.00 -1.79 -6.01
C GLY A 138 18.61 -0.41 -5.53
N ALA A 139 17.38 -0.22 -5.04
CA ALA A 139 16.90 1.09 -4.65
C ALA A 139 17.74 1.66 -3.49
N PRO A 140 18.14 2.94 -3.55
CA PRO A 140 18.81 3.63 -2.46
C PRO A 140 17.86 3.75 -1.25
N LEU A 141 18.43 4.01 -0.07
CA LEU A 141 17.65 3.98 1.18
C LEU A 141 16.65 5.15 1.24
N GLU A 142 17.03 6.25 0.59
CA GLU A 142 16.27 7.49 0.41
C GLU A 142 14.98 7.22 -0.38
N ASP A 143 15.06 6.55 -1.53
CA ASP A 143 13.88 6.17 -2.33
C ASP A 143 12.94 5.25 -1.55
N VAL A 144 13.50 4.34 -0.75
CA VAL A 144 12.72 3.45 0.13
C VAL A 144 12.03 4.27 1.23
N GLN A 145 12.72 5.25 1.81
CA GLN A 145 12.14 6.14 2.82
C GLN A 145 10.96 6.94 2.24
N ASP A 146 11.14 7.52 1.05
CA ASP A 146 10.11 8.30 0.36
C ASP A 146 8.90 7.43 0.00
N THR A 147 9.15 6.23 -0.53
CA THR A 147 8.09 5.26 -0.85
C THR A 147 7.27 4.86 0.38
N LEU A 148 7.92 4.70 1.54
CA LEU A 148 7.24 4.37 2.79
C LEU A 148 6.58 5.60 3.44
N GLY A 149 7.00 6.81 3.12
CA GLY A 149 6.52 8.04 3.75
C GLY A 149 7.00 8.17 5.20
N HIS A 150 8.22 7.72 5.49
CA HIS A 150 8.82 7.86 6.82
C HIS A 150 9.51 9.22 6.96
N SER A 151 9.20 9.95 8.04
CA SER A 151 9.81 11.27 8.30
C SER A 151 11.26 11.20 8.79
N SER A 152 11.71 10.06 9.31
CA SER A 152 13.09 9.81 9.71
C SER A 152 13.63 8.57 9.01
N ILE A 153 14.89 8.66 8.56
CA ILE A 153 15.61 7.54 7.94
C ILE A 153 15.86 6.40 8.92
N GLU A 154 15.93 6.68 10.23
CA GLU A 154 16.09 5.66 11.29
C GLU A 154 14.89 4.71 11.32
N SER A 155 13.69 5.26 11.06
CA SER A 155 12.48 4.44 10.94
C SER A 155 12.52 3.55 9.72
N THR A 156 13.25 3.92 8.66
CA THR A 156 13.46 3.10 7.46
C THR A 156 14.58 2.08 7.64
N GLN A 157 15.63 2.40 8.39
CA GLN A 157 16.75 1.48 8.67
C GLN A 157 16.29 0.21 9.40
N ILE A 158 15.28 0.30 10.25
CA ILE A 158 14.64 -0.89 10.87
C ILE A 158 14.08 -1.84 9.80
N TYR A 159 13.60 -1.31 8.67
CA TYR A 159 12.93 -2.04 7.59
C TYR A 159 13.90 -2.44 6.47
N ALA A 160 15.05 -1.79 6.36
CA ALA A 160 15.96 -1.84 5.21
C ALA A 160 17.37 -2.28 5.61
N LYS A 161 17.50 -3.15 6.62
CA LYS A 161 18.80 -3.67 7.08
C LYS A 161 19.59 -4.23 5.91
N THR A 162 20.89 -3.96 5.91
CA THR A 162 21.83 -4.53 4.96
C THR A 162 21.75 -6.06 4.98
N THR A 163 21.37 -6.66 3.86
CA THR A 163 21.38 -8.11 3.66
C THR A 163 22.66 -8.52 2.93
N PRO A 164 23.10 -9.80 3.03
CA PRO A 164 24.27 -10.28 2.29
C PRO A 164 24.18 -9.99 0.79
N LYS A 165 22.97 -10.08 0.20
CA LYS A 165 22.74 -9.76 -1.21
C LYS A 165 23.03 -8.30 -1.55
N ILE A 166 22.70 -7.36 -0.66
CA ILE A 166 22.99 -5.93 -0.87
C ILE A 166 24.50 -5.71 -0.89
N ILE A 167 25.23 -6.35 0.02
CA ILE A 167 26.70 -6.27 0.09
C ILE A 167 27.33 -6.87 -1.16
N GLU A 168 26.88 -8.07 -1.55
CA GLU A 168 27.37 -8.75 -2.74
C GLU A 168 27.15 -7.91 -4.01
N ARG A 169 25.94 -7.34 -4.17
CA ARG A 169 25.63 -6.44 -5.29
C ARG A 169 26.51 -5.20 -5.29
N ALA A 170 26.71 -4.57 -4.13
CA ALA A 170 27.56 -3.38 -4.01
C ALA A 170 29.01 -3.70 -4.39
N SER A 171 29.54 -4.85 -3.93
CA SER A 171 30.88 -5.31 -4.28
C SER A 171 31.04 -5.54 -5.79
N LYS A 172 30.07 -6.22 -6.42
CA LYS A 172 30.06 -6.44 -7.88
C LYS A 172 29.99 -5.11 -8.67
N GLN A 173 29.18 -4.16 -8.21
CA GLN A 173 29.08 -2.84 -8.84
C GLN A 173 30.40 -2.07 -8.73
N TYR A 174 31.07 -2.13 -7.58
CA TYR A 174 32.38 -1.51 -7.37
C TYR A 174 33.46 -2.12 -8.26
N GLU A 175 33.55 -3.46 -8.31
CA GLU A 175 34.49 -4.17 -9.19
C GLU A 175 34.31 -3.76 -10.65
N ASN A 176 33.07 -3.76 -11.14
CA ASN A 176 32.75 -3.32 -12.50
C ASN A 176 33.16 -1.86 -12.78
N TYR A 177 33.01 -0.98 -11.79
CA TYR A 177 33.41 0.43 -11.92
C TYR A 177 34.93 0.60 -12.00
N VAL A 178 35.68 -0.11 -11.15
CA VAL A 178 37.15 -0.09 -11.15
C VAL A 178 37.70 -0.62 -12.48
N ASN A 179 37.20 -1.77 -12.94
CA ASN A 179 37.65 -2.38 -14.20
C ASN A 179 37.36 -1.52 -15.44
N LYS A 180 36.31 -0.69 -15.41
CA LYS A 180 36.01 0.28 -16.48
C LYS A 180 36.95 1.48 -16.51
N LYS A 181 37.59 1.85 -15.38
CA LYS A 181 38.54 2.97 -15.32
C LYS A 181 39.98 2.56 -15.60
N SER A 182 40.29 1.28 -15.48
CA SER A 182 41.62 0.72 -15.76
C SER A 182 41.86 0.39 -17.24
N ASN A 183 40.85 0.57 -18.09
CA ASN A 183 40.93 0.55 -19.56
C ASN A 183 40.72 1.96 -20.10
#